data_AF-A0A1Q3HK29-F1
#
_entry.id   AF-A0A1Q3HK29-F1
#
_cell.length_a   1.000
_cell.length_b   1.000
_cell.length_c   1.000
_cell.angle_alpha   90.00
_cell.angle_beta   90.00
_cell.angle_gamma   90.00
#
_symmetry.space_group_name_H-M   'P 1'
#
loop_
_entity.id
_entity.type
_entity.pdbx_description
1 polymer ?
#
loop_
_entity_poly.entity_id
_entity_poly.type
_entity_poly.pdbx_seq_one_letter_code
_entity_poly.pdbx_strand_id
1 'polypeptide(L)'
;MRAIRLGLVVVSLLALATRFFTFEATFKDDPTVSLVLRPMPSLENERLLDDSSQLTGALVLAEDENAFWGSGLYSWIVSVGWWLLPLLLMAAWAVPYMRRTTS
;
A
#
# COMPACT_ATOMS: atom_id res chain seq x y z
N MET A 1 22.22 -4.94 -12.71
CA MET A 1 20.88 -4.75 -13.34
C MET A 1 19.82 -5.76 -12.91
N ARG A 2 20.10 -7.07 -12.83
CA ARG A 2 19.08 -8.08 -12.41
C ARG A 2 18.56 -7.86 -10.98
N ALA A 3 19.45 -7.59 -10.02
CA ALA A 3 19.06 -7.33 -8.63
C ALA A 3 18.13 -6.11 -8.46
N ILE A 4 18.39 -5.03 -9.21
CA ILE A 4 17.57 -3.81 -9.19
C ILE A 4 16.14 -4.10 -9.71
N ARG A 5 16.03 -4.86 -10.80
CA ARG A 5 14.72 -5.25 -11.34
C ARG A 5 13.96 -6.13 -10.37
N LEU A 6 14.64 -7.09 -9.74
CA LEU A 6 14.03 -7.96 -8.73
C LEU A 6 13.54 -7.15 -7.52
N GLY A 7 14.35 -6.19 -7.04
CA GLY A 7 13.94 -5.25 -6.00
C GLY A 7 12.69 -4.46 -6.39
N LEU A 8 12.63 -3.90 -7.61
CA LEU A 8 11.46 -3.17 -8.10
C LEU A 8 10.20 -4.04 -8.18
N VAL A 9 10.32 -5.30 -8.63
CA VAL A 9 9.19 -6.24 -8.65
C VAL A 9 8.67 -6.46 -7.23
N VAL A 10 9.56 -6.78 -6.29
CA VAL A 10 9.18 -7.04 -4.89
C VAL A 10 8.51 -5.80 -4.27
N VAL A 11 9.09 -4.61 -4.44
CA VAL A 11 8.53 -3.36 -3.90
C VAL A 11 7.17 -3.05 -4.54
N SER A 12 6.99 -3.30 -5.84
CA SER A 12 5.71 -3.10 -6.52
C SER A 12 4.64 -4.05 -6.00
N LEU A 13 4.99 -5.33 -5.81
CA LEU A 13 4.07 -6.32 -5.24
C LEU A 13 3.68 -5.98 -3.80
N LEU A 14 4.63 -5.51 -3.00
CA LEU A 14 4.37 -5.04 -1.64
C LEU A 14 3.44 -3.83 -1.64
N ALA A 15 3.67 -2.84 -2.51
CA ALA A 15 2.79 -1.67 -2.62
C ALA A 15 1.36 -2.04 -3.04
N LEU A 16 1.20 -3.00 -3.95
CA LEU A 16 -0.11 -3.54 -4.32
C LEU A 16 -0.74 -4.28 -3.15
N ALA A 17 0.03 -5.12 -2.44
CA ALA A 17 -0.45 -5.82 -1.26
C ALA A 17 -0.93 -4.84 -0.18
N THR A 18 -0.16 -3.78 0.09
CA THR A 18 -0.57 -2.69 0.99
C THR A 18 -1.86 -2.04 0.49
N ARG A 19 -1.95 -1.61 -0.77
CA ARG A 19 -3.16 -0.99 -1.32
C ARG A 19 -4.39 -1.89 -1.20
N PHE A 20 -4.29 -3.18 -1.51
CA PHE A 20 -5.47 -4.04 -1.60
C PHE A 20 -5.86 -4.71 -0.29
N PHE A 21 -4.90 -5.05 0.55
CA PHE A 21 -5.12 -5.88 1.74
C PHE A 21 -5.02 -5.11 3.05
N THR A 22 -4.89 -3.78 3.01
CA THR A 22 -4.91 -2.97 4.22
C THR A 22 -5.79 -1.74 4.08
N PHE A 23 -6.24 -1.22 5.21
CA PHE A 23 -6.95 0.05 5.29
C PHE A 23 -6.75 0.72 6.63
N GLU A 24 -6.90 2.03 6.63
CA GLU A 24 -7.00 2.85 7.82
C GLU A 24 -8.45 2.88 8.28
N ALA A 25 -8.66 2.50 9.54
CA ALA A 25 -9.88 2.67 10.27
C ALA A 25 -9.74 3.91 11.16
N THR A 26 -10.70 4.82 11.07
CA THR A 26 -10.81 5.96 11.98
C THR A 26 -12.14 5.87 12.70
N PHE A 27 -12.11 6.04 14.02
CA PHE A 27 -13.33 6.02 14.81
C PHE A 27 -14.01 7.39 14.78
N LYS A 28 -15.34 7.38 14.74
CA LYS A 28 -16.10 8.63 14.64
C LYS A 28 -16.01 9.50 15.89
N ASP A 29 -15.89 8.86 17.05
CA ASP A 29 -15.91 9.51 18.37
C ASP A 29 -14.53 9.57 19.03
N ASP A 30 -13.49 9.06 18.37
CA ASP A 30 -12.12 8.94 18.89
C ASP A 30 -11.11 9.24 17.78
N PRO A 31 -10.11 10.13 18.00
CA PRO A 31 -9.07 10.42 17.00
C PRO A 31 -8.15 9.24 16.68
N THR A 32 -8.34 8.08 17.31
CA THR A 32 -7.58 6.86 17.06
C THR A 32 -7.66 6.42 15.59
N VAL A 33 -6.48 6.22 15.01
CA VAL A 33 -6.27 5.68 13.67
C VAL A 33 -5.65 4.30 13.78
N SER A 34 -6.32 3.30 13.22
CA SER A 34 -5.85 1.91 13.22
C SER A 34 -5.56 1.45 11.80
N LEU A 35 -4.38 0.88 11.56
CA LEU A 35 -4.06 0.19 10.32
C LEU A 35 -4.48 -1.27 10.44
N VAL A 36 -5.35 -1.72 9.56
CA VAL A 36 -6.00 -3.02 9.67
C VAL A 36 -5.76 -3.84 8.41
N LEU A 37 -5.43 -5.11 8.59
CA LEU A 37 -5.31 -6.08 7.52
C LEU A 37 -6.68 -6.69 7.24
N ARG A 38 -7.06 -6.73 5.96
CA ARG A 38 -8.31 -7.33 5.50
C ARG A 38 -8.06 -8.62 4.73
N PRO A 39 -8.96 -9.61 4.83
CA PRO A 39 -8.82 -10.89 4.14
C PRO A 39 -9.12 -10.80 2.64
N MET A 40 -9.94 -9.84 2.22
CA MET A 40 -10.36 -9.67 0.82
C MET A 40 -9.76 -8.41 0.22
N PRO A 41 -9.25 -8.47 -1.02
CA PRO A 41 -8.72 -7.29 -1.69
C PRO A 41 -9.83 -6.29 -1.97
N SER A 42 -9.59 -5.01 -1.65
CA SER A 42 -10.51 -3.92 -1.97
C SER A 42 -9.75 -2.64 -2.27
N LEU A 43 -10.39 -1.74 -3.03
CA LEU A 43 -9.85 -0.43 -3.41
C LEU A 43 -10.09 0.65 -2.36
N GLU A 44 -10.89 0.37 -1.32
CA GLU A 44 -11.17 1.31 -0.23
C GLU A 44 -10.04 1.28 0.79
N ASN A 45 -9.30 2.37 0.99
CA ASN A 45 -8.19 2.38 1.95
C ASN A 45 -8.49 3.13 3.24
N GLU A 46 -9.68 3.74 3.33
CA GLU A 46 -10.13 4.49 4.49
C GLU A 46 -11.53 4.00 4.84
N ARG A 47 -11.78 3.78 6.13
CA ARG A 47 -13.10 3.46 6.67
C ARG A 47 -13.34 4.22 7.95
N LEU A 48 -14.48 4.90 8.00
CA LEU A 48 -15.02 5.46 9.22
C LEU A 48 -15.81 4.36 9.94
N LEU A 49 -15.41 4.06 11.16
CA LEU A 49 -16.09 3.08 12.00
C LEU A 49 -16.86 3.80 13.11
N ASP A 50 -18.10 3.37 13.32
CA ASP A 50 -18.91 3.86 14.45
C ASP A 50 -18.55 3.14 15.76
N ASP A 51 -18.06 1.89 15.68
CA ASP A 51 -17.70 1.09 16.85
C ASP A 51 -16.60 0.06 16.53
N SER A 52 -15.77 -0.22 17.53
CA SER A 52 -14.73 -1.27 17.59
C SER A 52 -15.28 -2.68 17.30
N SER A 53 -16.56 -2.93 17.55
CA SER A 53 -17.24 -4.18 17.19
C SER A 53 -17.20 -4.48 15.69
N GLN A 54 -17.03 -3.46 14.83
CA GLN A 54 -16.87 -3.65 13.38
C GLN A 54 -15.49 -4.20 12.98
N LEU A 55 -14.51 -4.17 13.89
CA LEU A 55 -13.18 -4.78 13.70
C LEU A 55 -13.11 -6.22 14.25
N THR A 56 -14.22 -6.80 14.69
CA THR A 56 -14.23 -8.15 15.26
C THR A 56 -13.75 -9.18 14.23
N GLY A 57 -12.56 -9.74 14.44
CA GLY A 57 -11.90 -10.68 13.54
C GLY A 57 -10.94 -10.06 12.51
N ALA A 58 -10.76 -8.74 12.54
CA ALA A 58 -9.75 -8.06 11.74
C ALA A 58 -8.41 -8.00 12.49
N LEU A 59 -7.30 -8.14 11.75
CA LEU A 59 -5.97 -8.06 12.34
C LEU A 59 -5.49 -6.60 12.33
N VAL A 60 -5.42 -5.99 13.51
CA VAL A 60 -4.85 -4.65 13.68
C VAL A 60 -3.33 -4.75 13.67
N LEU A 61 -2.68 -4.01 12.77
CA LEU A 61 -1.22 -4.01 12.60
C LEU A 61 -0.56 -2.90 13.41
N ALA A 62 -1.20 -1.73 13.46
CA ALA A 62 -0.75 -0.56 14.20
C ALA A 62 -1.96 0.27 14.60
N GLU A 63 -1.86 0.96 15.73
CA GLU A 63 -2.92 1.78 16.29
C GLU A 63 -2.29 2.92 17.11
N ASP A 64 -2.77 4.14 16.92
CA ASP A 64 -2.28 5.33 17.63
C ASP A 64 -3.36 6.42 17.66
N GLU A 65 -3.37 7.27 18.69
CA GLU A 65 -4.37 8.31 18.95
C GLU A 65 -4.34 9.47 17.94
N ASN A 66 -3.35 9.52 17.04
CA ASN A 66 -3.25 10.57 16.03
C ASN A 66 -2.77 10.02 14.69
N ALA A 67 -1.66 9.30 14.70
CA ALA A 67 -1.07 8.72 13.51
C ALA A 67 -0.01 7.70 13.93
N PHE A 68 -0.10 6.48 13.41
CA PHE A 68 0.95 5.50 13.61
C PHE A 68 2.22 5.86 12.82
N TRP A 69 3.35 5.32 13.26
CA TRP A 69 4.62 5.54 12.59
C TRP A 69 4.61 4.97 11.17
N GLY A 70 4.82 5.83 10.17
CA GLY A 70 4.75 5.45 8.76
C GLY A 70 3.39 5.70 8.07
N SER A 71 2.39 6.28 8.76
CA SER A 71 1.11 6.71 8.18
C SER A 71 1.26 7.57 6.93
N GLY A 72 2.20 8.53 6.91
CA GLY A 72 2.46 9.35 5.72
C GLY A 72 3.00 8.53 4.54
N LEU A 73 3.88 7.55 4.81
CA LEU A 73 4.38 6.64 3.77
C LEU A 73 3.26 5.71 3.27
N TYR A 74 2.45 5.20 4.20
CA TYR A 74 1.27 4.41 3.89
C TYR A 74 0.32 5.18 2.96
N SER A 75 -0.09 6.38 3.36
CA SER A 75 -0.95 7.27 2.58
C SER A 75 -0.38 7.49 1.18
N TRP A 76 0.92 7.78 1.07
CA TRP A 76 1.58 7.91 -0.24
C TRP A 76 1.50 6.64 -1.08
N ILE A 77 1.76 5.46 -0.49
CA ILE A 77 1.69 4.16 -1.19
C ILE A 77 0.28 3.91 -1.70
N VAL A 78 -0.73 4.06 -0.84
CA VAL A 78 -2.11 3.74 -1.21
C VAL A 78 -2.70 4.78 -2.15
N SER A 79 -2.34 6.06 -2.07
CA SER A 79 -2.85 7.06 -2.99
C SER A 79 -2.15 7.00 -4.36
N VAL A 80 -0.82 6.91 -4.36
CA VAL A 80 -0.02 7.19 -5.57
C VAL A 80 1.02 6.12 -5.85
N GLY A 81 1.72 5.62 -4.84
CA GLY A 81 2.86 4.70 -5.02
C GLY A 81 2.50 3.41 -5.74
N TRP A 82 1.30 2.86 -5.49
CA TRP A 82 0.88 1.57 -6.05
C TRP A 82 0.74 1.55 -7.57
N TRP A 83 0.45 2.68 -8.24
CA TRP A 83 0.39 2.76 -9.70
C TRP A 83 1.71 3.24 -10.31
N LEU A 84 2.47 4.07 -9.60
CA LEU A 84 3.77 4.59 -10.04
C LEU A 84 4.85 3.50 -10.09
N LEU A 85 4.85 2.57 -9.12
CA LEU A 85 5.86 1.51 -9.03
C LEU A 85 5.81 0.52 -10.22
N PRO A 86 4.64 0.01 -10.65
CA PRO A 86 4.52 -0.76 -11.89
C PRO A 86 4.98 -0.01 -13.14
N LEU A 87 4.72 1.30 -13.23
CA LEU A 87 5.18 2.12 -14.37
C LEU A 87 6.71 2.24 -14.40
N LEU A 88 7.33 2.47 -13.24
CA LEU A 88 8.79 2.50 -13.12
C LEU A 88 9.41 1.14 -13.47
N LEU A 89 8.77 0.05 -13.07
CA LEU A 89 9.16 -1.30 -13.48
C LEU A 89 9.08 -1.44 -15.01
N MET A 90 7.99 -1.02 -15.65
CA MET A 90 7.87 -1.06 -17.10
C MET A 90 8.97 -0.24 -17.81
N ALA A 91 9.24 0.97 -17.34
CA ALA A 91 10.32 1.81 -17.89
C ALA A 91 11.70 1.14 -17.75
N ALA A 92 11.98 0.52 -16.60
CA ALA A 92 13.24 -0.19 -16.35
C ALA A 92 13.46 -1.41 -17.26
N TRP A 93 12.37 -1.98 -17.80
CA TRP A 93 12.43 -3.06 -18.79
C TRP A 93 12.46 -2.56 -20.24
N ALA A 94 11.73 -1.48 -20.56
CA ALA A 94 11.65 -0.93 -21.91
C ALA A 94 12.96 -0.30 -22.40
N VAL A 95 13.65 0.45 -21.54
CA VAL A 95 14.92 1.13 -21.86
C VAL A 95 16.01 0.18 -22.38
N PRO A 96 16.33 -0.94 -21.71
CA PRO A 96 17.32 -1.89 -22.21
C PRO A 96 16.83 -2.73 -23.40
N TYR A 97 15.52 -2.87 -23.61
CA TYR A 97 14.98 -3.51 -24.81
C TYR A 97 15.20 -2.63 -26.04
N MET A 98 14.89 -1.34 -25.97
CA MET A 98 15.09 -0.39 -27.08
C MET A 98 16.57 -0.24 -27.47
N ARG A 99 17.50 -0.30 -26.51
CA ARG A 99 18.95 -0.25 -26.82
C ARG A 99 19.45 -1.45 -27.64
N ARG A 100 18.79 -2.61 -27.58
CA ARG A 100 19.20 -3.81 -28.33
C ARG A 100 18.67 -3.85 -29.75
N THR A 101 17.60 -3.12 -30.05
CA THR A 101 17.01 -3.07 -31.39
C THR A 101 17.65 -2.02 -32.28
N THR A 102 18.45 -1.11 -31.72
CA THR A 102 19.14 -0.02 -32.42
C THR A 102 20.64 -0.28 -32.65
N SER A 103 21.16 -1.44 -32.24
CA SER A 103 22.55 -1.90 -32.46
C SER A 103 22.57 -3.07 -33.44
#